data_AF-D4LAX9-F1
#
_entry.id   AF-D4LAX9-F1
#
_cell.length_a   1.000
_cell.length_b   1.000
_cell.length_c   1.000
_cell.angle_alpha   90.00
_cell.angle_beta   90.00
_cell.angle_gamma   90.00
#
_symmetry.space_group_name_H-M   'P 1'
#
loop_
_entity.id
_entity.type
_entity.pdbx_description
1 polymer ?
#
loop_
_entity_poly.entity_id
_entity_poly.type
_entity_poly.pdbx_seq_one_letter_code
_entity_poly.pdbx_strand_id
1 'polypeptide(L)'
;MNVSHKSHRRRAGLMALCMLATCGAMLPENSVQQTVSADSFGLYGDLDGNGMVNAMDLQLLKSYVLGNITSFPAGDASFGDLTGDGQVNKADVQILQDYLMSRCNGFIQQGTVYDNIYFAKHAVLELAATETTNAGSLTGTYVNVDNVQGSAVTWTVQAPVEGNYRVDLRFANGSGAVRPMALQCSNGSDTWTLSFAATSGWTDWQTYSLVLKLNAGANTLRVTSTQDAGGPNLDYLRLTRTDAEATAPDAVDPPVTEEVTLADMPAEYTTAMEWIWTNRIQDEQSTARRNTIFDQIVGGNGSINYVIRWQSYKHITLEQRQKLEQLLEDAINGWTDYLVGYEGWKYQHVDVKIVGWAVLDKSCLEDLQPDEIVYDNLLEPYDSSGDTSNGVETIPNLLPSAPDELSRFYHFSNNIGFDYPGGLDKRFDMYLWATQGFPSIGGCGGDWGQRLSDDAYLNIINSGFGIHVLEHELGHGFGLTDFYGGEGEKGGFPPGGFPGGENSLMMAGSASKITDFDSWMLRYVWSKIKDESGRFS
;
A
#
# COMPACT_ATOMS: atom_id res chain seq x y z
N MET A 1 -2.75 14.56 70.54
CA MET A 1 -2.29 13.20 70.92
C MET A 1 -1.20 12.83 69.92
N ASN A 2 0.08 13.10 70.21
CA ASN A 2 1.06 12.17 70.80
C ASN A 2 1.07 10.79 70.08
N VAL A 3 2.15 10.20 69.57
CA VAL A 3 3.62 10.28 69.73
C VAL A 3 4.18 9.32 68.63
N SER A 4 5.13 9.72 67.77
CA SER A 4 6.58 9.34 67.80
C SER A 4 6.90 7.89 67.36
N HIS A 5 8.02 7.50 66.72
CA HIS A 5 9.41 7.96 66.84
C HIS A 5 10.31 7.35 65.74
N LYS A 6 11.26 8.18 65.27
CA LYS A 6 12.72 7.94 65.12
C LYS A 6 13.34 7.06 64.02
N SER A 7 14.38 7.68 63.49
CA SER A 7 15.46 7.31 62.57
C SER A 7 16.64 6.59 63.24
N HIS A 8 17.53 5.98 62.44
CA HIS A 8 19.03 5.98 62.49
C HIS A 8 19.56 4.92 61.49
N ARG A 9 20.30 5.21 60.40
CA ARG A 9 21.71 5.59 60.18
C ARG A 9 22.80 4.66 60.78
N ARG A 10 23.53 3.90 59.92
CA ARG A 10 25.02 3.85 59.69
C ARG A 10 25.62 2.45 59.40
N ARG A 11 26.18 2.34 58.18
CA ARG A 11 27.55 1.94 57.71
C ARG A 11 28.37 0.75 58.29
N ALA A 12 29.06 0.10 57.32
CA ALA A 12 30.35 -0.64 57.32
C ALA A 12 30.29 -2.10 57.84
N GLY A 13 30.93 -3.12 57.26
CA GLY A 13 31.88 -3.29 56.15
C GLY A 13 32.60 -4.65 56.31
N LEU A 14 33.28 -5.11 55.25
CA LEU A 14 34.45 -6.02 55.20
C LEU A 14 34.30 -7.39 54.48
N MET A 15 35.20 -7.55 53.49
CA MET A 15 35.54 -8.70 52.65
C MET A 15 36.18 -9.88 53.39
N ALA A 16 36.08 -11.08 52.81
CA ALA A 16 37.08 -12.15 52.87
C ALA A 16 37.07 -12.97 51.56
N LEU A 17 38.20 -13.62 51.26
CA LEU A 17 38.80 -13.89 49.94
C LEU A 17 39.07 -15.41 49.73
N CYS A 18 38.99 -15.87 48.47
CA CYS A 18 39.67 -17.04 47.83
C CYS A 18 39.52 -18.48 48.36
N MET A 19 39.09 -19.43 47.50
CA MET A 19 39.98 -20.37 46.75
C MET A 19 39.20 -21.34 45.83
N LEU A 20 39.82 -21.63 44.69
CA LEU A 20 39.43 -22.58 43.63
C LEU A 20 39.48 -24.05 44.09
N ALA A 21 38.58 -24.89 43.55
CA ALA A 21 38.89 -26.25 43.10
C ALA A 21 37.85 -26.77 42.10
N THR A 22 38.38 -27.25 40.98
CA THR A 22 37.77 -27.88 39.81
C THR A 22 37.17 -29.25 40.08
N CYS A 23 35.99 -29.52 39.50
CA CYS A 23 35.60 -30.80 38.90
C CYS A 23 34.33 -30.51 38.08
N GLY A 24 34.34 -30.52 36.76
CA GLY A 24 34.70 -31.68 35.95
C GLY A 24 33.49 -32.62 35.90
N ALA A 25 32.42 -32.20 35.21
CA ALA A 25 31.40 -33.09 34.68
C ALA A 25 31.08 -32.63 33.27
N MET A 26 31.68 -33.38 32.34
CA MET A 26 31.56 -33.30 30.89
C MET A 26 30.16 -32.96 30.41
N LEU A 27 30.07 -31.93 29.57
CA LEU A 27 29.02 -31.85 28.56
C LEU A 27 29.09 -33.13 27.72
N PRO A 28 27.97 -33.81 27.44
CA PRO A 28 27.99 -34.81 26.41
C PRO A 28 28.28 -34.10 25.08
N GLU A 29 29.49 -34.30 24.57
CA GLU A 29 29.79 -34.23 23.15
C GLU A 29 28.87 -35.22 22.43
N ASN A 30 27.75 -34.70 21.97
CA ASN A 30 27.24 -35.01 20.65
C ASN A 30 26.86 -33.68 20.02
N SER A 31 27.90 -33.01 19.56
CA SER A 31 27.89 -32.18 18.38
C SER A 31 27.20 -32.94 17.25
N VAL A 32 25.88 -32.86 17.20
CA VAL A 32 25.26 -32.63 15.91
C VAL A 32 25.49 -31.15 15.66
N GLN A 33 26.62 -30.83 15.02
CA GLN A 33 26.63 -29.71 14.10
C GLN A 33 25.49 -29.97 13.13
N GLN A 34 24.32 -29.40 13.38
CA GLN A 34 23.45 -29.04 12.29
C GLN A 34 23.99 -27.72 11.78
N THR A 35 25.05 -27.83 10.98
CA THR A 35 25.20 -26.96 9.82
C THR A 35 23.93 -27.18 8.99
N VAL A 36 22.95 -26.30 9.16
CA VAL A 36 21.95 -26.08 8.14
C VAL A 36 22.58 -25.08 7.21
N SER A 37 22.81 -25.50 5.97
CA SER A 37 23.34 -24.67 4.90
C SER A 37 22.51 -23.39 4.79
N ALA A 38 23.21 -22.28 4.55
CA ALA A 38 22.61 -21.09 3.97
C ALA A 38 21.77 -21.50 2.75
N ASP A 39 20.61 -20.87 2.61
CA ASP A 39 20.11 -20.27 1.35
C ASP A 39 18.58 -20.20 1.39
N SER A 40 18.08 -19.07 1.90
CA SER A 40 16.86 -18.40 1.44
C SER A 40 16.76 -17.06 2.17
N PHE A 41 17.35 -16.01 1.59
CA PHE A 41 17.09 -14.66 2.07
C PHE A 41 15.85 -14.13 1.35
N GLY A 42 14.96 -13.40 2.01
CA GLY A 42 13.70 -13.12 1.33
C GLY A 42 12.70 -12.15 1.93
N LEU A 43 12.98 -11.46 3.03
CA LEU A 43 12.12 -10.36 3.45
C LEU A 43 13.02 -9.19 3.84
N TYR A 44 12.81 -8.01 3.25
CA TYR A 44 13.44 -6.81 3.77
C TYR A 44 13.06 -6.67 5.25
N GLY A 45 14.00 -6.28 6.11
CA GLY A 45 13.77 -6.18 7.56
C GLY A 45 13.92 -7.47 8.37
N ASP A 46 14.05 -8.65 7.74
CA ASP A 46 14.49 -9.89 8.40
C ASP A 46 16.03 -9.96 8.36
N LEU A 47 16.66 -9.51 9.45
CA LEU A 47 18.11 -9.29 9.53
C LEU A 47 18.83 -10.45 10.21
N ASP A 48 18.11 -11.30 10.94
CA ASP A 48 18.70 -12.55 11.45
C ASP A 48 18.49 -13.76 10.52
N GLY A 49 17.63 -13.63 9.51
CA GLY A 49 17.38 -14.65 8.49
C GLY A 49 16.48 -15.77 8.99
N ASN A 50 15.72 -15.52 10.06
CA ASN A 50 14.79 -16.49 10.63
C ASN A 50 13.42 -16.51 9.90
N GLY A 51 13.22 -15.60 8.95
CA GLY A 51 12.02 -15.43 8.15
C GLY A 51 10.98 -14.47 8.74
N MET A 52 11.17 -13.98 9.96
CA MET A 52 10.23 -13.10 10.65
C MET A 52 10.87 -11.76 10.96
N VAL A 53 10.30 -10.68 10.43
CA VAL A 53 10.65 -9.34 10.90
C VAL A 53 10.08 -9.13 12.31
N ASN A 54 10.95 -9.05 13.31
CA ASN A 54 10.57 -8.89 14.71
C ASN A 54 11.56 -7.99 15.50
N ALA A 55 11.40 -7.94 16.83
CA ALA A 55 12.24 -7.12 17.69
C ALA A 55 13.74 -7.51 17.69
N MET A 56 14.07 -8.75 17.31
CA MET A 56 15.45 -9.22 17.15
C MET A 56 16.13 -8.53 15.96
N ASP A 57 15.42 -8.37 14.84
CA ASP A 57 15.92 -7.63 13.67
C ASP A 57 16.11 -6.17 13.99
N LEU A 58 15.18 -5.58 14.73
CA LEU A 58 15.33 -4.22 15.21
C LEU A 58 16.60 -4.04 16.06
N GLN A 59 16.95 -5.02 16.88
CA GLN A 59 18.19 -4.98 17.66
C GLN A 59 19.43 -5.10 16.77
N LEU A 60 19.37 -5.93 15.73
CA LEU A 60 20.45 -6.07 14.75
C LEU A 60 20.63 -4.78 13.94
N LEU A 61 19.55 -4.19 13.45
CA LEU A 61 19.57 -2.93 12.70
C LEU A 61 20.19 -1.81 13.54
N LYS A 62 19.75 -1.67 14.80
CA LYS A 62 20.36 -0.72 15.75
C LYS A 62 21.83 -1.00 16.01
N SER A 63 22.20 -2.28 16.14
CA SER A 63 23.61 -2.67 16.36
C SER A 63 24.47 -2.33 15.16
N TYR A 64 23.95 -2.48 13.94
CA TYR A 64 24.65 -2.13 12.70
C TYR A 64 24.82 -0.61 12.58
N VAL A 65 23.75 0.17 12.77
CA VAL A 65 23.78 1.64 12.71
C VAL A 65 24.69 2.25 13.79
N LEU A 66 24.81 1.59 14.94
CA LEU A 66 25.74 2.00 16.01
C LEU A 66 27.19 1.53 15.79
N GLY A 67 27.47 0.78 14.73
CA GLY A 67 28.80 0.24 14.42
C GLY A 67 29.25 -0.91 15.32
N ASN A 68 28.33 -1.55 16.05
CA ASN A 68 28.62 -2.72 16.88
C ASN A 68 28.76 -4.01 16.04
N ILE A 69 28.13 -4.06 14.86
CA ILE A 69 28.28 -5.11 13.85
C ILE A 69 28.51 -4.46 12.49
N THR A 70 29.19 -5.16 11.57
CA THR A 70 29.50 -4.69 10.21
C THR A 70 28.74 -5.45 9.12
N SER A 71 27.93 -6.44 9.50
CA SER A 71 27.12 -7.27 8.61
C SER A 71 25.97 -7.89 9.40
N PHE A 72 24.87 -8.21 8.73
CA PHE A 72 23.75 -8.93 9.33
C PHE A 72 23.96 -10.45 9.26
N PRO A 73 23.41 -11.22 10.22
CA PRO A 73 23.33 -12.69 10.09
C PRO A 73 22.59 -13.13 8.82
N ALA A 74 21.57 -12.37 8.38
CA ALA A 74 20.89 -12.53 7.09
C ALA A 74 21.76 -12.18 5.86
N GLY A 75 23.06 -11.95 6.02
CA GLY A 75 23.97 -11.68 4.91
C GLY A 75 23.89 -10.23 4.42
N ASP A 76 23.16 -10.00 3.33
CA ASP A 76 23.20 -8.73 2.59
C ASP A 76 22.72 -7.55 3.44
N ALA A 77 23.56 -6.52 3.54
CA ALA A 77 23.25 -5.28 4.24
C ALA A 77 22.05 -4.56 3.61
N SER A 78 21.77 -4.80 2.32
CA SER A 78 20.61 -4.24 1.63
C SER A 78 19.29 -4.61 2.32
N PHE A 79 19.21 -5.75 3.04
CA PHE A 79 18.01 -6.09 3.82
C PHE A 79 17.70 -5.13 4.96
N GLY A 80 18.70 -4.39 5.43
CA GLY A 80 18.53 -3.34 6.44
C GLY A 80 18.28 -1.95 5.84
N ASP A 81 18.30 -1.80 4.51
CA ASP A 81 17.93 -0.56 3.82
C ASP A 81 16.42 -0.60 3.55
N LEU A 82 15.66 -0.21 4.56
CA LEU A 82 14.20 -0.22 4.60
C LEU A 82 13.58 1.08 4.10
N THR A 83 14.43 2.03 3.68
CA THR A 83 14.07 3.28 3.01
C THR A 83 14.39 3.25 1.50
N GLY A 84 15.27 2.34 1.07
CA GLY A 84 15.73 2.20 -0.31
C GLY A 84 16.63 3.31 -0.78
N ASP A 85 17.23 4.06 0.14
CA ASP A 85 18.11 5.19 -0.17
C ASP A 85 19.57 4.75 -0.41
N GLY A 86 19.83 3.44 -0.35
CA GLY A 86 21.14 2.82 -0.49
C GLY A 86 21.98 2.87 0.80
N GLN A 87 21.43 3.33 1.92
CA GLN A 87 22.14 3.52 3.18
C GLN A 87 21.38 2.92 4.37
N VAL A 88 21.95 1.91 5.00
CA VAL A 88 21.47 1.38 6.28
C VAL A 88 21.81 2.35 7.42
N ASN A 89 20.83 3.14 7.85
CA ASN A 89 20.98 4.24 8.78
C ASN A 89 19.81 4.34 9.79
N LYS A 90 19.74 5.46 10.52
CA LYS A 90 18.72 5.67 11.56
C LYS A 90 17.29 5.70 11.00
N ALA A 91 17.11 6.09 9.74
CA ALA A 91 15.82 6.10 9.08
C ALA A 91 15.25 4.67 8.95
N ASP A 92 16.09 3.69 8.63
CA ASP A 92 15.68 2.28 8.54
C ASP A 92 15.30 1.72 9.92
N VAL A 93 16.05 2.12 10.96
CA VAL A 93 15.68 1.78 12.35
C VAL A 93 14.28 2.28 12.66
N GLN A 94 13.93 3.50 12.22
CA GLN A 94 12.61 4.09 12.47
C GLN A 94 11.51 3.33 11.71
N ILE A 95 11.72 3.00 10.43
CA ILE A 95 10.75 2.22 9.65
C ILE A 95 10.56 0.82 10.24
N LEU A 96 11.64 0.13 10.63
CA LEU A 96 11.54 -1.18 11.27
C LEU A 96 10.79 -1.10 12.60
N GLN A 97 11.02 -0.04 13.38
CA GLN A 97 10.26 0.21 14.60
C GLN A 97 8.77 0.43 14.32
N ASP A 98 8.45 1.21 13.31
CA ASP A 98 7.07 1.54 12.95
C ASP A 98 6.35 0.30 12.38
N TYR A 99 7.02 -0.55 11.61
CA TYR A 99 6.50 -1.85 11.16
C TYR A 99 6.14 -2.76 12.35
N LEU A 100 7.05 -2.91 13.31
CA LEU A 100 6.81 -3.74 14.51
C LEU A 100 5.73 -3.18 15.44
N MET A 101 5.44 -1.89 15.35
CA MET A 101 4.35 -1.23 16.07
C MET A 101 3.06 -1.13 15.25
N SER A 102 3.00 -1.78 14.08
CA SER A 102 1.87 -1.74 13.15
C SER A 102 1.48 -0.32 12.70
N ARG A 103 2.48 0.57 12.60
CA ARG A 103 2.34 1.95 12.11
C ARG A 103 2.62 2.06 10.61
N CYS A 104 3.25 1.06 10.02
CA CYS A 104 3.32 0.84 8.58
C CYS A 104 3.10 -0.64 8.27
N ASN A 105 2.57 -0.93 7.08
CA ASN A 105 2.26 -2.29 6.64
C ASN A 105 3.40 -2.93 5.84
N GLY A 106 4.55 -2.25 5.69
CA GLY A 106 5.69 -2.70 4.89
C GLY A 106 6.86 -1.72 4.94
N PHE A 107 7.92 -2.02 4.19
CA PHE A 107 9.13 -1.19 4.09
C PHE A 107 9.11 -0.33 2.83
N ILE A 108 9.73 0.84 2.85
CA ILE A 108 9.72 1.74 1.70
C ILE A 108 11.02 1.55 0.94
N GLN A 109 11.02 1.27 -0.36
CA GLN A 109 12.24 1.45 -1.16
C GLN A 109 11.93 2.16 -2.45
N GLN A 110 12.68 3.23 -2.70
CA GLN A 110 12.49 4.09 -3.87
C GLN A 110 11.04 4.60 -4.02
N GLY A 111 10.34 4.77 -2.89
CA GLY A 111 8.95 5.25 -2.85
C GLY A 111 7.87 4.17 -2.84
N THR A 112 8.20 2.88 -2.98
CA THR A 112 7.21 1.79 -2.96
C THR A 112 7.18 1.08 -1.60
N VAL A 113 5.99 0.83 -1.05
CA VAL A 113 5.80 0.04 0.18
C VAL A 113 5.79 -1.45 -0.14
N TYR A 114 6.70 -2.21 0.46
CA TYR A 114 6.83 -3.66 0.32
C TYR A 114 6.27 -4.36 1.55
N ASP A 115 5.09 -4.96 1.40
CA ASP A 115 4.50 -5.86 2.39
C ASP A 115 4.69 -7.32 1.95
N ASN A 116 5.30 -8.15 2.80
CA ASN A 116 5.49 -9.59 2.61
C ASN A 116 5.98 -10.01 1.20
N ILE A 117 6.94 -9.25 0.66
CA ILE A 117 7.54 -9.49 -0.65
C ILE A 117 8.85 -10.27 -0.52
N TYR A 118 8.93 -11.35 -1.27
CA TYR A 118 10.05 -12.26 -1.43
C TYR A 118 10.63 -12.13 -2.84
N PHE A 119 11.70 -11.35 -2.97
CA PHE A 119 12.33 -11.12 -4.27
C PHE A 119 12.95 -12.39 -4.84
N ALA A 120 12.71 -12.64 -6.12
CA ALA A 120 13.27 -13.78 -6.85
C ALA A 120 14.80 -13.76 -6.81
N LYS A 121 15.43 -12.58 -6.87
CA LYS A 121 16.90 -12.43 -6.85
C LYS A 121 17.58 -12.96 -5.58
N HIS A 122 16.81 -13.16 -4.49
CA HIS A 122 17.30 -13.70 -3.22
C HIS A 122 16.86 -15.15 -2.96
N ALA A 123 16.02 -15.70 -3.86
CA ALA A 123 15.58 -17.08 -3.82
C ALA A 123 16.72 -18.04 -4.22
N VAL A 124 16.53 -19.34 -3.97
CA VAL A 124 17.46 -20.36 -4.47
C VAL A 124 17.24 -20.53 -5.97
N LEU A 125 18.31 -20.33 -6.74
CA LEU A 125 18.29 -20.34 -8.21
C LEU A 125 18.94 -21.63 -8.73
N GLU A 126 18.24 -22.31 -9.65
CA GLU A 126 18.77 -23.48 -10.36
C GLU A 126 18.64 -23.24 -11.87
N LEU A 127 19.77 -23.24 -12.60
CA LEU A 127 19.81 -22.91 -14.03
C LEU A 127 19.11 -21.58 -14.32
N ALA A 128 19.48 -20.55 -13.56
CA ALA A 128 18.91 -19.22 -13.63
C ALA A 128 19.94 -18.20 -13.15
N ALA A 129 19.78 -16.95 -13.58
CA ALA A 129 20.66 -15.84 -13.21
C ALA A 129 19.85 -14.57 -12.96
N THR A 130 20.40 -13.67 -12.15
CA THR A 130 19.85 -12.33 -11.98
C THR A 130 20.25 -11.43 -13.14
N GLU A 131 19.32 -10.59 -13.61
CA GLU A 131 19.55 -9.62 -14.68
C GLU A 131 18.96 -8.24 -14.34
N THR A 132 19.42 -7.21 -15.05
CA THR A 132 18.99 -5.81 -14.93
C THR A 132 18.62 -5.16 -16.27
N THR A 133 18.56 -5.97 -17.32
CA THR A 133 18.44 -5.53 -18.73
C THR A 133 17.04 -5.03 -19.09
N ASN A 134 15.99 -5.65 -18.53
CA ASN A 134 14.60 -5.27 -18.76
C ASN A 134 14.12 -4.34 -17.63
N ALA A 135 13.73 -3.13 -18.00
CA ALA A 135 13.16 -2.16 -17.08
C ALA A 135 11.79 -2.62 -16.54
N GLY A 136 11.35 -2.00 -15.44
CA GLY A 136 10.04 -2.24 -14.85
C GLY A 136 9.98 -3.31 -13.77
N SER A 137 11.08 -4.06 -13.53
CA SER A 137 11.22 -4.88 -12.31
C SER A 137 11.32 -3.96 -11.09
N LEU A 138 10.73 -4.37 -9.98
CA LEU A 138 10.52 -3.53 -8.80
C LEU A 138 11.80 -2.93 -8.21
N THR A 139 12.90 -3.68 -8.22
CA THR A 139 14.21 -3.21 -7.70
C THR A 139 15.26 -3.01 -8.81
N GLY A 140 14.82 -2.96 -10.07
CA GLY A 140 15.72 -2.95 -11.24
C GLY A 140 16.52 -4.23 -11.45
N THR A 141 16.33 -5.26 -10.61
CA THR A 141 16.95 -6.59 -10.72
C THR A 141 15.87 -7.66 -10.60
N TYR A 142 15.91 -8.65 -11.49
CA TYR A 142 14.98 -9.78 -11.54
C TYR A 142 15.74 -11.07 -11.86
N VAL A 143 15.05 -12.21 -11.84
CA VAL A 143 15.61 -13.51 -12.24
C VAL A 143 15.17 -13.87 -13.65
N ASN A 144 16.15 -14.17 -14.51
CA ASN A 144 15.95 -14.84 -15.78
C ASN A 144 16.32 -16.32 -15.61
N VAL A 145 15.38 -17.23 -15.88
CA VAL A 145 15.65 -18.68 -15.88
C VAL A 145 16.17 -19.11 -17.25
N ASP A 146 17.12 -20.05 -17.29
CA ASP A 146 17.64 -20.58 -18.54
C ASP A 146 16.50 -21.17 -19.39
N ASN A 147 16.59 -21.03 -20.71
CA ASN A 147 15.64 -21.67 -21.63
C ASN A 147 15.91 -23.18 -21.70
N VAL A 148 15.54 -23.91 -20.65
CA VAL A 148 15.71 -25.35 -20.52
C VAL A 148 14.63 -25.92 -19.59
N GLN A 149 14.20 -27.15 -19.85
CA GLN A 149 13.35 -27.86 -18.90
C GLN A 149 14.12 -28.09 -17.59
N GLY A 150 13.49 -27.81 -16.45
CA GLY A 150 14.07 -28.04 -15.12
C GLY A 150 14.76 -26.84 -14.48
N SER A 151 14.91 -25.71 -15.18
CA SER A 151 15.32 -24.45 -14.51
C SER A 151 14.29 -24.05 -13.46
N ALA A 152 14.73 -23.54 -12.32
CA ALA A 152 13.85 -23.34 -11.18
C ALA A 152 14.23 -22.14 -10.29
N VAL A 153 13.22 -21.63 -9.59
CA VAL A 153 13.35 -20.65 -8.51
C VAL A 153 12.62 -21.22 -7.30
N THR A 154 13.28 -21.23 -6.14
CA THR A 154 12.69 -21.70 -4.88
C THR A 154 12.73 -20.62 -3.82
N TRP A 155 11.55 -20.16 -3.40
CA TRP A 155 11.38 -19.26 -2.27
C TRP A 155 11.17 -20.06 -0.98
N THR A 156 11.70 -19.56 0.14
CA THR A 156 11.21 -19.93 1.47
C THR A 156 10.36 -18.77 1.99
N VAL A 157 9.09 -19.04 2.27
CA VAL A 157 8.12 -18.07 2.76
C VAL A 157 7.68 -18.41 4.17
N GLN A 158 7.35 -17.40 4.97
CA GLN A 158 6.79 -17.59 6.31
C GLN A 158 5.29 -17.32 6.34
N ALA A 159 4.55 -18.26 6.90
CA ALA A 159 3.13 -18.09 7.23
C ALA A 159 3.00 -17.97 8.76
N PRO A 160 2.60 -16.81 9.32
CA PRO A 160 2.50 -16.63 10.78
C PRO A 160 1.59 -17.63 11.48
N VAL A 161 0.57 -18.12 10.77
CA VAL A 161 -0.35 -19.16 11.22
C VAL A 161 -0.64 -20.12 10.08
N GLU A 162 -1.08 -21.34 10.38
CA GLU A 162 -1.59 -22.23 9.34
C GLU A 162 -2.86 -21.59 8.73
N GLY A 163 -2.96 -21.60 7.41
CA GLY A 163 -4.11 -21.02 6.72
C GLY A 163 -3.94 -20.93 5.21
N ASN A 164 -4.90 -20.31 4.55
CA ASN A 164 -4.82 -20.03 3.12
C ASN A 164 -4.13 -18.69 2.90
N TYR A 165 -3.27 -18.65 1.90
CA TYR A 165 -2.51 -17.47 1.53
C TYR A 165 -2.60 -17.28 0.02
N ARG A 166 -2.99 -16.07 -0.38
CA ARG A 166 -2.83 -15.59 -1.75
C ARG A 166 -1.33 -15.38 -2.00
N VAL A 167 -0.85 -15.99 -3.06
CA VAL A 167 0.50 -15.91 -3.58
C VAL A 167 0.44 -15.15 -4.90
N ASP A 168 1.09 -14.00 -4.94
CA ASP A 168 1.20 -13.17 -6.14
C ASP A 168 2.61 -13.27 -6.71
N LEU A 169 2.77 -13.85 -7.89
CA LEU A 169 4.03 -13.97 -8.61
C LEU A 169 4.11 -12.90 -9.69
N ARG A 170 5.01 -11.93 -9.54
CA ARG A 170 5.24 -10.90 -10.56
C ARG A 170 6.23 -11.40 -11.61
N PHE A 171 5.85 -11.32 -12.88
CA PHE A 171 6.59 -11.90 -13.99
C PHE A 171 6.54 -11.04 -15.26
N ALA A 172 7.48 -11.26 -16.18
CA ALA A 172 7.42 -10.74 -17.55
C ALA A 172 7.69 -11.88 -18.55
N ASN A 173 6.90 -11.95 -19.63
CA ASN A 173 7.05 -12.96 -20.67
C ASN A 173 6.89 -12.34 -22.07
N GLY A 174 7.93 -11.67 -22.53
CA GLY A 174 7.95 -11.04 -23.86
C GLY A 174 8.18 -12.02 -25.02
N SER A 175 8.02 -13.34 -24.82
CA SER A 175 8.34 -14.34 -25.84
C SER A 175 7.25 -14.54 -26.90
N GLY A 176 6.03 -14.02 -26.67
CA GLY A 176 4.88 -14.21 -27.55
C GLY A 176 4.21 -15.58 -27.46
N ALA A 177 4.72 -16.49 -26.62
CA ALA A 177 4.13 -17.79 -26.32
C ALA A 177 3.96 -17.98 -24.80
N VAL A 178 3.04 -18.85 -24.39
CA VAL A 178 2.86 -19.23 -22.97
C VAL A 178 4.10 -19.99 -22.49
N ARG A 179 4.61 -19.65 -21.31
CA ARG A 179 5.74 -20.35 -20.65
C ARG A 179 5.28 -21.03 -19.36
N PRO A 180 4.92 -22.33 -19.39
CA PRO A 180 4.42 -23.00 -18.20
C PRO A 180 5.53 -23.44 -17.23
N MET A 181 5.25 -23.37 -15.93
CA MET A 181 6.09 -23.90 -14.85
C MET A 181 5.27 -24.76 -13.89
N ALA A 182 5.90 -25.73 -13.25
CA ALA A 182 5.32 -26.54 -12.19
C ALA A 182 5.66 -25.91 -10.83
N LEU A 183 4.66 -25.65 -10.00
CA LEU A 183 4.81 -25.19 -8.62
C LEU A 183 4.69 -26.37 -7.66
N GLN A 184 5.62 -26.46 -6.71
CA GLN A 184 5.62 -27.43 -5.60
C GLN A 184 5.77 -26.68 -4.27
N CYS A 185 4.93 -27.02 -3.29
CA CYS A 185 5.04 -26.52 -1.93
C CYS A 185 5.57 -27.61 -0.98
N SER A 186 6.40 -27.25 0.01
CA SER A 186 6.97 -28.22 0.97
C SER A 186 5.94 -28.98 1.81
N ASN A 187 4.72 -28.47 1.93
CA ASN A 187 3.71 -29.00 2.83
C ASN A 187 2.77 -30.05 2.18
N GLY A 188 2.98 -30.39 0.91
CA GLY A 188 2.17 -31.37 0.18
C GLY A 188 2.94 -32.08 -0.93
N SER A 189 2.36 -33.17 -1.45
CA SER A 189 2.85 -33.84 -2.67
C SER A 189 2.31 -33.23 -3.95
N ASP A 190 1.42 -32.25 -3.82
CA ASP A 190 0.71 -31.67 -4.95
C ASP A 190 1.66 -30.83 -5.80
N THR A 191 1.50 -30.95 -7.11
CA THR A 191 2.22 -30.17 -8.10
C THR A 191 1.20 -29.46 -8.95
N TRP A 192 1.34 -28.14 -9.05
CA TRP A 192 0.42 -27.26 -9.74
C TRP A 192 1.05 -26.72 -11.03
N THR A 193 0.27 -26.53 -12.09
CA THR A 193 0.80 -25.95 -13.34
C THR A 193 0.47 -24.46 -13.40
N LEU A 194 1.51 -23.63 -13.38
CA LEU A 194 1.41 -22.18 -13.58
C LEU A 194 1.63 -21.88 -15.07
N SER A 195 0.60 -21.33 -15.73
CA SER A 195 0.69 -20.95 -17.15
C SER A 195 0.94 -19.45 -17.30
N PHE A 196 2.20 -19.06 -17.48
CA PHE A 196 2.55 -17.64 -17.68
C PHE A 196 2.29 -17.22 -19.13
N ALA A 197 1.19 -16.50 -19.37
CA ALA A 197 0.84 -15.96 -20.68
C ALA A 197 1.92 -14.99 -21.21
N ALA A 198 1.91 -14.71 -22.51
CA ALA A 198 2.79 -13.70 -23.07
C ALA A 198 2.34 -12.30 -22.61
N THR A 199 3.28 -11.49 -22.16
CA THR A 199 3.08 -10.06 -21.90
C THR A 199 3.30 -9.26 -23.19
N SER A 200 2.99 -7.95 -23.19
CA SER A 200 3.22 -7.12 -24.38
C SER A 200 4.71 -6.92 -24.72
N GLY A 201 5.61 -7.25 -23.79
CA GLY A 201 7.06 -7.27 -23.96
C GLY A 201 7.79 -7.64 -22.68
N TRP A 202 9.12 -7.77 -22.74
CA TRP A 202 9.93 -8.12 -21.56
C TRP A 202 10.05 -7.02 -20.51
N THR A 203 9.63 -5.80 -20.86
CA THR A 203 9.52 -4.64 -19.96
C THR A 203 8.10 -4.43 -19.42
N ASP A 204 7.15 -5.28 -19.83
CA ASP A 204 5.77 -5.29 -19.35
C ASP A 204 5.62 -6.43 -18.34
N TRP A 205 5.42 -6.04 -17.08
CA TRP A 205 5.39 -6.94 -15.94
C TRP A 205 3.95 -7.11 -15.46
N GLN A 206 3.54 -8.36 -15.27
CA GLN A 206 2.20 -8.76 -14.90
C GLN A 206 2.26 -9.63 -13.63
N THR A 207 1.11 -9.89 -13.02
CA THR A 207 1.01 -10.69 -11.79
C THR A 207 0.18 -11.95 -12.05
N TYR A 208 0.72 -13.10 -11.64
CA TYR A 208 0.00 -14.36 -11.57
C TYR A 208 -0.40 -14.62 -10.11
N SER A 209 -1.69 -14.77 -9.82
CA SER A 209 -2.20 -14.97 -8.46
C SER A 209 -2.74 -16.40 -8.28
N LEU A 210 -2.48 -17.01 -7.14
CA LEU A 210 -3.11 -18.27 -6.72
C LEU A 210 -3.26 -18.33 -5.20
N VAL A 211 -4.09 -19.24 -4.68
CA VAL A 211 -4.23 -19.46 -3.24
C VAL A 211 -3.64 -20.80 -2.85
N LEU A 212 -2.67 -20.78 -1.93
CA LEU A 212 -2.05 -21.98 -1.36
C LEU A 212 -2.41 -22.08 0.11
N LYS A 213 -2.72 -23.30 0.57
CA LYS A 213 -2.72 -23.59 2.00
C LYS A 213 -1.27 -23.70 2.46
N LEU A 214 -0.87 -22.94 3.48
CA LEU A 214 0.47 -22.95 4.07
C LEU A 214 0.43 -23.43 5.52
N ASN A 215 1.48 -24.13 5.95
CA ASN A 215 1.66 -24.48 7.35
C ASN A 215 2.16 -23.26 8.13
N ALA A 216 1.87 -23.16 9.43
CA ALA A 216 2.52 -22.17 10.27
C ALA A 216 4.06 -22.32 10.22
N GLY A 217 4.76 -21.20 10.11
CA GLY A 217 6.21 -21.14 9.95
C GLY A 217 6.67 -21.27 8.49
N ALA A 218 7.84 -21.87 8.30
CA ALA A 218 8.53 -21.90 7.01
C ALA A 218 7.87 -22.86 6.02
N ASN A 219 7.64 -22.39 4.79
CA ASN A 219 7.19 -23.19 3.66
C ASN A 219 8.10 -22.90 2.45
N THR A 220 8.45 -23.90 1.65
CA THR A 220 9.19 -23.67 0.40
C THR A 220 8.24 -23.71 -0.79
N LEU A 221 8.33 -22.72 -1.67
CA LEU A 221 7.59 -22.62 -2.92
C LEU A 221 8.57 -22.71 -4.07
N ARG A 222 8.59 -23.83 -4.81
CA ARG A 222 9.49 -24.07 -5.94
C ARG A 222 8.73 -24.04 -7.24
N VAL A 223 9.07 -23.11 -8.14
CA VAL A 223 8.59 -23.09 -9.52
C VAL A 223 9.65 -23.66 -10.46
N THR A 224 9.28 -24.63 -11.30
CA THR A 224 10.20 -25.36 -12.19
C THR A 224 9.70 -25.32 -13.63
N SER A 225 10.51 -24.88 -14.58
CA SER A 225 10.16 -24.85 -16.00
C SER A 225 9.87 -26.25 -16.53
N THR A 226 8.73 -26.43 -17.19
CA THR A 226 8.28 -27.75 -17.68
C THR A 226 8.60 -27.99 -19.15
N GLN A 227 9.15 -27.00 -19.85
CA GLN A 227 9.43 -27.04 -21.29
C GLN A 227 10.85 -26.53 -21.61
N ASP A 228 11.36 -26.92 -22.78
CA ASP A 228 12.67 -26.51 -23.29
C ASP A 228 12.81 -25.00 -23.50
N ALA A 229 11.69 -24.27 -23.61
CA ALA A 229 11.70 -22.83 -23.74
C ALA A 229 11.92 -22.09 -22.41
N GLY A 230 12.06 -22.79 -21.28
CA GLY A 230 12.21 -22.18 -19.95
C GLY A 230 10.93 -21.53 -19.42
N GLY A 231 11.10 -20.71 -18.37
CA GLY A 231 10.03 -19.95 -17.70
C GLY A 231 10.07 -18.44 -18.04
N PRO A 232 9.15 -17.62 -17.49
CA PRO A 232 9.21 -16.16 -17.63
C PRO A 232 10.38 -15.56 -16.83
N ASN A 233 10.61 -14.25 -16.98
CA ASN A 233 11.38 -13.49 -16.01
C ASN A 233 10.56 -13.34 -14.72
N LEU A 234 11.18 -13.54 -13.56
CA LEU A 234 10.53 -13.52 -12.25
C LEU A 234 11.10 -12.37 -11.40
N ASP A 235 10.24 -11.51 -10.87
CA ASP A 235 10.65 -10.37 -10.05
C ASP A 235 10.55 -10.70 -8.57
N TYR A 236 9.34 -11.01 -8.10
CA TYR A 236 9.08 -11.35 -6.71
C TYR A 236 7.85 -12.23 -6.54
N LEU A 237 7.73 -12.76 -5.33
CA LEU A 237 6.53 -13.40 -4.78
C LEU A 237 6.00 -12.54 -3.63
N ARG A 238 4.72 -12.20 -3.60
CA ARG A 238 4.07 -11.55 -2.45
C ARG A 238 3.08 -12.51 -1.79
N LEU A 239 3.04 -12.48 -0.46
CA LEU A 239 2.18 -13.35 0.34
C LEU A 239 1.14 -12.53 1.12
N THR A 240 -0.14 -12.85 0.95
CA THR A 240 -1.25 -12.21 1.70
C THR A 240 -2.16 -13.28 2.26
N ARG A 241 -2.46 -13.24 3.56
CA ARG A 241 -3.41 -14.18 4.16
C ARG A 241 -4.81 -13.94 3.57
N THR A 242 -5.56 -15.02 3.34
CA THR A 242 -6.91 -14.94 2.79
C THR A 242 -7.79 -16.05 3.36
N ASP A 243 -9.10 -15.82 3.37
CA ASP A 243 -10.09 -16.85 3.70
C ASP A 243 -10.59 -17.60 2.46
N ALA A 244 -10.17 -17.17 1.25
CA ALA A 244 -10.45 -17.90 0.02
C ALA A 244 -9.87 -19.33 0.10
N GLU A 245 -10.61 -20.33 -0.43
CA GLU A 245 -10.13 -21.71 -0.45
C GLU A 245 -8.95 -21.87 -1.42
N ALA A 246 -8.07 -22.83 -1.12
CA ALA A 246 -6.96 -23.17 -2.01
C ALA A 246 -7.50 -23.72 -3.33
N THR A 247 -7.22 -23.03 -4.43
CA THR A 247 -7.63 -23.45 -5.77
C THR A 247 -6.50 -24.25 -6.43
N ALA A 248 -6.82 -25.42 -6.99
CA ALA A 248 -5.90 -26.06 -7.93
C ALA A 248 -5.87 -25.21 -9.22
N PRO A 249 -4.71 -24.80 -9.75
CA PRO A 249 -4.64 -24.14 -11.03
C PRO A 249 -4.73 -25.23 -12.10
N ASP A 250 -5.93 -25.47 -12.60
CA ASP A 250 -6.10 -26.20 -13.85
C ASP A 250 -5.74 -25.30 -15.03
N ALA A 251 -5.14 -25.95 -16.03
CA ALA A 251 -4.54 -25.31 -17.18
C ALA A 251 -5.58 -24.75 -18.16
N VAL A 252 -5.30 -23.51 -18.61
CA VAL A 252 -5.83 -22.76 -19.77
C VAL A 252 -7.20 -22.09 -19.62
N ASP A 253 -7.18 -20.82 -19.22
CA ASP A 253 -7.30 -19.66 -20.13
C ASP A 253 -6.72 -18.41 -19.41
N PRO A 254 -6.34 -17.30 -20.10
CA PRO A 254 -6.11 -16.03 -19.40
C PRO A 254 -7.35 -15.75 -18.52
N PRO A 255 -7.23 -15.12 -17.34
CA PRO A 255 -8.32 -15.07 -16.39
C PRO A 255 -9.58 -14.55 -17.09
N VAL A 256 -10.54 -15.44 -17.34
CA VAL A 256 -11.93 -15.05 -17.24
C VAL A 256 -12.06 -14.84 -15.74
N THR A 257 -11.92 -13.60 -15.31
CA THR A 257 -12.41 -13.17 -14.00
C THR A 257 -13.83 -13.70 -13.92
N GLU A 258 -14.09 -14.74 -13.11
CA GLU A 258 -15.45 -14.97 -12.67
C GLU A 258 -15.88 -13.63 -12.06
N GLU A 259 -16.89 -13.03 -12.66
CA GLU A 259 -17.37 -11.72 -12.27
C GLU A 259 -17.80 -11.83 -10.81
N VAL A 260 -17.09 -11.13 -9.91
CA VAL A 260 -17.52 -11.01 -8.53
C VAL A 260 -18.79 -10.15 -8.55
N THR A 261 -19.82 -10.60 -7.87
CA THR A 261 -21.10 -9.91 -7.81
C THR A 261 -21.47 -9.56 -6.38
N LEU A 262 -22.51 -8.75 -6.22
CA LEU A 262 -23.05 -8.46 -4.90
C LEU A 262 -23.50 -9.74 -4.16
N ALA A 263 -23.81 -10.83 -4.87
CA ALA A 263 -24.21 -12.10 -4.27
C ALA A 263 -23.05 -12.80 -3.54
N ASP A 264 -21.81 -12.44 -3.85
CA ASP A 264 -20.59 -13.02 -3.25
C ASP A 264 -20.16 -12.29 -1.97
N MET A 265 -20.88 -11.23 -1.58
CA MET A 265 -20.62 -10.49 -0.35
C MET A 265 -20.74 -11.41 0.88
N PRO A 266 -19.78 -11.38 1.83
CA PRO A 266 -19.88 -12.14 3.07
C PRO A 266 -21.23 -11.87 3.77
N ALA A 267 -21.93 -12.94 4.15
CA ALA A 267 -23.28 -12.84 4.71
C ALA A 267 -23.33 -11.97 5.98
N GLU A 268 -22.23 -11.91 6.74
CA GLU A 268 -22.08 -11.07 7.91
C GLU A 268 -22.07 -9.56 7.58
N TYR A 269 -21.73 -9.15 6.35
CA TYR A 269 -21.68 -7.74 5.96
C TYR A 269 -23.05 -7.20 5.57
N THR A 270 -23.97 -8.06 5.13
CA THR A 270 -25.27 -7.68 4.56
C THR A 270 -26.06 -6.70 5.42
N THR A 271 -26.25 -7.01 6.71
CA THR A 271 -27.02 -6.14 7.61
C THR A 271 -26.34 -4.78 7.82
N ALA A 272 -25.02 -4.76 7.95
CA ALA A 272 -24.26 -3.53 8.09
C ALA A 272 -24.35 -2.66 6.82
N MET A 273 -24.19 -3.26 5.63
CA MET A 273 -24.25 -2.55 4.35
C MET A 273 -25.64 -1.99 4.05
N GLU A 274 -26.70 -2.76 4.29
CA GLU A 274 -28.08 -2.29 4.15
C GLU A 274 -28.39 -1.13 5.11
N TRP A 275 -27.88 -1.22 6.35
CA TRP A 275 -28.04 -0.17 7.34
C TRP A 275 -27.30 1.10 6.93
N ILE A 276 -26.03 1.01 6.52
CA ILE A 276 -25.23 2.16 6.08
C ILE A 276 -25.88 2.81 4.87
N TRP A 277 -26.29 2.02 3.88
CA TRP A 277 -26.96 2.53 2.69
C TRP A 277 -28.21 3.35 3.05
N THR A 278 -29.09 2.78 3.88
CA THR A 278 -30.38 3.40 4.21
C THR A 278 -30.22 4.61 5.13
N ASN A 279 -29.39 4.51 6.17
CA ASN A 279 -29.35 5.49 7.25
C ASN A 279 -28.30 6.57 7.04
N ARG A 280 -27.27 6.30 6.21
CA ARG A 280 -26.17 7.22 5.96
C ARG A 280 -26.19 7.71 4.52
N ILE A 281 -25.92 6.84 3.56
CA ILE A 281 -25.73 7.24 2.15
C ILE A 281 -27.01 7.87 1.57
N GLN A 282 -28.18 7.29 1.83
CA GLN A 282 -29.46 7.85 1.36
C GLN A 282 -29.89 9.09 2.14
N ASP A 283 -29.69 9.15 3.46
CA ASP A 283 -30.05 10.31 4.28
C ASP A 283 -29.19 11.54 3.93
N GLU A 284 -27.89 11.32 3.73
CA GLU A 284 -26.92 12.36 3.35
C GLU A 284 -26.95 12.69 1.85
N GLN A 285 -27.64 11.87 1.05
CA GLN A 285 -27.70 11.98 -0.40
C GLN A 285 -26.32 11.95 -1.08
N SER A 286 -25.38 11.22 -0.48
CA SER A 286 -23.96 11.21 -0.87
C SER A 286 -23.73 10.75 -2.30
N THR A 287 -24.60 9.89 -2.83
CA THR A 287 -24.54 9.39 -4.22
C THR A 287 -25.56 10.05 -5.15
N ALA A 288 -26.45 10.91 -4.65
CA ALA A 288 -27.45 11.60 -5.46
C ALA A 288 -26.81 12.66 -6.38
N ARG A 289 -25.66 13.19 -5.95
CA ARG A 289 -24.79 14.03 -6.77
C ARG A 289 -24.10 13.15 -7.81
N ARG A 290 -24.47 13.29 -9.08
CA ARG A 290 -23.90 12.54 -10.22
C ARG A 290 -22.50 13.06 -10.63
N ASN A 291 -21.62 13.18 -9.65
CA ASN A 291 -20.22 13.60 -9.81
C ASN A 291 -19.27 12.86 -8.86
N THR A 292 -19.69 11.73 -8.29
CA THR A 292 -18.81 10.86 -7.49
C THR A 292 -17.59 10.44 -8.31
N ILE A 293 -16.54 9.94 -7.66
CA ILE A 293 -15.34 9.45 -8.35
C ILE A 293 -15.70 8.37 -9.38
N PHE A 294 -16.74 7.54 -9.15
CA PHE A 294 -17.28 6.65 -10.20
C PHE A 294 -17.70 7.41 -11.47
N ASP A 295 -18.48 8.48 -11.31
CA ASP A 295 -18.95 9.33 -12.41
C ASP A 295 -17.78 10.03 -13.12
N GLN A 296 -16.75 10.40 -12.37
CA GLN A 296 -15.54 11.04 -12.89
C GLN A 296 -14.70 10.06 -13.72
N ILE A 297 -14.45 8.84 -13.22
CA ILE A 297 -13.72 7.80 -13.93
C ILE A 297 -14.45 7.42 -15.22
N VAL A 298 -15.77 7.19 -15.15
CA VAL A 298 -16.56 6.83 -16.34
C VAL A 298 -16.57 7.97 -17.35
N GLY A 299 -16.82 9.21 -16.90
CA GLY A 299 -16.80 10.39 -17.76
C GLY A 299 -15.42 10.72 -18.35
N GLY A 300 -14.36 10.32 -17.64
CA GLY A 300 -12.96 10.42 -18.06
C GLY A 300 -12.45 9.22 -18.84
N ASN A 301 -13.30 8.23 -19.13
CA ASN A 301 -12.93 6.98 -19.79
C ASN A 301 -11.74 6.27 -19.13
N GLY A 302 -11.76 6.14 -17.80
CA GLY A 302 -10.70 5.47 -17.04
C GLY A 302 -9.57 6.41 -16.61
N SER A 303 -9.76 7.74 -16.71
CA SER A 303 -8.76 8.72 -16.29
C SER A 303 -9.32 9.74 -15.30
N ILE A 304 -8.46 10.20 -14.40
CA ILE A 304 -8.72 11.33 -13.51
C ILE A 304 -7.58 12.34 -13.63
N ASN A 305 -7.93 13.57 -13.93
CA ASN A 305 -6.98 14.68 -13.98
C ASN A 305 -7.07 15.52 -12.70
N TYR A 306 -5.93 15.80 -12.08
CA TYR A 306 -5.81 16.67 -10.92
C TYR A 306 -5.21 18.03 -11.27
N VAL A 307 -5.68 19.07 -10.59
CA VAL A 307 -4.88 20.28 -10.37
C VAL A 307 -4.43 20.29 -8.92
N ILE A 308 -3.13 20.54 -8.70
CA ILE A 308 -2.64 20.78 -7.34
C ILE A 308 -2.95 22.22 -6.97
N ARG A 309 -3.73 22.40 -5.90
CA ARG A 309 -3.96 23.69 -5.25
C ARG A 309 -2.97 23.80 -4.09
N TRP A 310 -1.83 24.43 -4.36
CA TRP A 310 -0.77 24.66 -3.40
C TRP A 310 -0.99 26.00 -2.68
N GLN A 311 -1.83 25.98 -1.65
CA GLN A 311 -2.08 27.12 -0.76
C GLN A 311 -1.00 27.17 0.33
N SER A 312 0.26 27.26 -0.09
CA SER A 312 1.43 27.29 0.78
C SER A 312 2.57 28.08 0.15
N TYR A 313 3.44 28.65 0.98
CA TYR A 313 4.70 29.25 0.56
C TYR A 313 5.88 28.27 0.69
N LYS A 314 5.65 27.04 1.14
CA LYS A 314 6.69 26.00 1.19
C LYS A 314 7.12 25.64 -0.23
N HIS A 315 8.42 25.46 -0.38
CA HIS A 315 9.01 24.99 -1.62
C HIS A 315 8.75 23.49 -1.79
N ILE A 316 8.51 23.08 -3.03
CA ILE A 316 8.32 21.68 -3.41
C ILE A 316 9.25 21.35 -4.58
N THR A 317 10.03 20.29 -4.40
CA THR A 317 11.02 19.81 -5.37
C THR A 317 10.36 19.07 -6.54
N LEU A 318 11.03 18.95 -7.69
CA LEU A 318 10.54 18.15 -8.81
C LEU A 318 10.25 16.70 -8.41
N GLU A 319 11.14 16.08 -7.63
CA GLU A 319 10.96 14.72 -7.12
C GLU A 319 9.68 14.59 -6.27
N GLN A 320 9.42 15.55 -5.40
CA GLN A 320 8.19 15.57 -4.59
C GLN A 320 6.94 15.75 -5.45
N ARG A 321 6.99 16.58 -6.49
CA ARG A 321 5.87 16.75 -7.43
C ARG A 321 5.56 15.46 -8.19
N GLN A 322 6.59 14.74 -8.63
CA GLN A 322 6.44 13.41 -9.26
C GLN A 322 5.86 12.38 -8.29
N LYS A 323 6.31 12.37 -7.02
CA LYS A 323 5.74 11.49 -5.98
C LYS A 323 4.29 11.82 -5.64
N LEU A 324 3.86 13.09 -5.76
CA LEU A 324 2.46 13.46 -5.56
C LEU A 324 1.54 12.89 -6.65
N GLU A 325 1.99 12.85 -7.91
CA GLU A 325 1.23 12.21 -8.98
C GLU A 325 1.07 10.71 -8.71
N GLN A 326 2.17 10.03 -8.38
CA GLN A 326 2.14 8.60 -8.03
C GLN A 326 1.26 8.34 -6.80
N LEU A 327 1.34 9.17 -5.75
CA LEU A 327 0.50 9.05 -4.56
C LEU A 327 -0.99 9.10 -4.92
N LEU A 328 -1.39 10.00 -5.82
CA LEU A 328 -2.78 10.13 -6.25
C LEU A 328 -3.23 8.92 -7.05
N GLU A 329 -2.38 8.41 -7.95
CA GLU A 329 -2.65 7.18 -8.70
C GLU A 329 -2.81 5.97 -7.77
N ASP A 330 -1.88 5.80 -6.84
CA ASP A 330 -1.89 4.71 -5.86
C ASP A 330 -3.12 4.78 -4.96
N ALA A 331 -3.49 5.97 -4.46
CA ALA A 331 -4.62 6.13 -3.55
C ALA A 331 -5.98 5.92 -4.25
N ILE A 332 -6.12 6.34 -5.51
CA ILE A 332 -7.33 6.06 -6.30
C ILE A 332 -7.43 4.56 -6.63
N ASN A 333 -6.34 3.96 -7.10
CA ASN A 333 -6.33 2.54 -7.44
C ASN A 333 -6.42 1.64 -6.20
N GLY A 334 -5.96 2.09 -5.03
CA GLY A 334 -6.20 1.42 -3.75
C GLY A 334 -7.68 1.20 -3.44
N TRP A 335 -8.56 2.09 -3.91
CA TRP A 335 -10.01 1.87 -3.89
C TRP A 335 -10.49 1.08 -5.12
N THR A 336 -10.12 1.49 -6.34
CA THR A 336 -10.73 0.95 -7.56
C THR A 336 -10.27 -0.46 -7.93
N ASP A 337 -9.14 -0.93 -7.42
CA ASP A 337 -8.66 -2.31 -7.62
C ASP A 337 -9.69 -3.33 -7.08
N TYR A 338 -10.44 -2.97 -6.04
CA TYR A 338 -11.51 -3.82 -5.52
C TYR A 338 -12.72 -3.91 -6.46
N LEU A 339 -12.85 -3.02 -7.45
CA LEU A 339 -13.91 -3.06 -8.46
C LEU A 339 -13.48 -3.85 -9.71
N VAL A 340 -12.20 -4.23 -9.84
CA VAL A 340 -11.74 -5.01 -10.99
C VAL A 340 -12.45 -6.35 -11.03
N GLY A 341 -13.13 -6.63 -12.14
CA GLY A 341 -13.94 -7.84 -12.30
C GLY A 341 -15.26 -7.82 -11.52
N TYR A 342 -15.70 -6.67 -11.00
CA TYR A 342 -16.94 -6.54 -10.23
C TYR A 342 -18.06 -5.88 -11.05
N GLU A 343 -19.18 -6.59 -11.21
CA GLU A 343 -20.46 -6.07 -11.72
C GLU A 343 -20.38 -5.08 -12.90
N GLY A 344 -19.69 -5.47 -13.98
CA GLY A 344 -19.55 -4.68 -15.20
C GLY A 344 -18.62 -3.45 -15.12
N TRP A 345 -17.84 -3.30 -14.04
CA TRP A 345 -16.76 -2.31 -13.98
C TRP A 345 -15.70 -2.61 -15.05
N LYS A 346 -15.37 -1.60 -15.87
CA LYS A 346 -14.60 -1.78 -17.12
C LYS A 346 -13.11 -1.48 -16.99
N TYR A 347 -12.69 -0.88 -15.88
CA TYR A 347 -11.35 -0.33 -15.72
C TYR A 347 -10.51 -1.28 -14.88
N GLN A 348 -9.40 -1.75 -15.48
CA GLN A 348 -8.40 -2.57 -14.78
C GLN A 348 -7.43 -1.71 -13.97
N HIS A 349 -7.31 -0.45 -14.36
CA HIS A 349 -6.48 0.58 -13.75
C HIS A 349 -7.10 1.93 -14.11
N VAL A 350 -6.98 2.91 -13.23
CA VAL A 350 -7.39 4.29 -13.46
C VAL A 350 -6.15 5.15 -13.60
N ASP A 351 -5.97 5.76 -14.78
CA ASP A 351 -4.84 6.64 -15.06
C ASP A 351 -5.03 7.97 -14.31
N VAL A 352 -4.04 8.39 -13.52
CA VAL A 352 -4.11 9.66 -12.79
C VAL A 352 -3.02 10.62 -13.25
N LYS A 353 -3.38 11.88 -13.51
CA LYS A 353 -2.42 12.89 -14.00
C LYS A 353 -2.57 14.22 -13.29
N ILE A 354 -1.46 14.86 -12.95
CA ILE A 354 -1.42 16.26 -12.54
C ILE A 354 -1.34 17.12 -13.80
N VAL A 355 -2.43 17.79 -14.16
CA VAL A 355 -2.52 18.63 -15.36
C VAL A 355 -2.26 20.10 -15.10
N GLY A 356 -2.01 20.49 -13.84
CA GLY A 356 -1.57 21.84 -13.52
C GLY A 356 -1.36 22.11 -12.03
N TRP A 357 -0.68 23.22 -11.76
CA TRP A 357 -0.32 23.70 -10.43
C TRP A 357 -0.88 25.10 -10.20
N ALA A 358 -1.92 25.20 -9.38
CA ALA A 358 -2.41 26.47 -8.87
C ALA A 358 -1.65 26.83 -7.59
N VAL A 359 -0.85 27.90 -7.63
CA VAL A 359 0.12 28.26 -6.57
C VAL A 359 -0.07 29.69 -6.10
N LEU A 360 0.25 29.94 -4.82
CA LEU A 360 0.33 31.31 -4.29
C LEU A 360 1.53 32.09 -4.85
N ASP A 361 2.64 31.40 -5.04
CA ASP A 361 3.88 31.94 -5.58
C ASP A 361 4.54 30.87 -6.46
N LYS A 362 4.82 31.23 -7.72
CA LYS A 362 5.46 30.34 -8.69
C LYS A 362 6.86 29.89 -8.26
N SER A 363 7.55 30.69 -7.45
CA SER A 363 8.89 30.36 -6.95
C SER A 363 8.91 29.18 -5.97
N CYS A 364 7.75 28.77 -5.43
CA CYS A 364 7.64 27.57 -4.62
C CYS A 364 7.87 26.28 -5.42
N LEU A 365 7.71 26.30 -6.75
CA LEU A 365 7.96 25.14 -7.61
C LEU A 365 9.42 25.11 -8.04
N GLU A 366 10.22 24.25 -7.43
CA GLU A 366 11.65 24.13 -7.76
C GLU A 366 11.86 23.27 -9.01
N ASP A 367 12.81 23.65 -9.87
CA ASP A 367 13.12 22.93 -11.11
C ASP A 367 11.87 22.68 -11.98
N LEU A 368 11.15 23.77 -12.27
CA LEU A 368 9.92 23.73 -13.07
C LEU A 368 10.20 23.27 -14.50
N GLN A 369 9.52 22.21 -14.94
CA GLN A 369 9.68 21.65 -16.27
C GLN A 369 8.88 22.44 -17.33
N PRO A 370 9.32 22.45 -18.60
CA PRO A 370 8.68 23.24 -19.66
C PRO A 370 7.22 22.86 -19.97
N ASP A 371 6.82 21.64 -19.63
CA ASP A 371 5.48 21.07 -19.84
C ASP A 371 4.55 21.24 -18.64
N GLU A 372 5.05 21.66 -17.48
CA GLU A 372 4.24 21.94 -16.29
C GLU A 372 3.41 23.23 -16.47
N ILE A 373 2.08 23.10 -16.42
CA ILE A 373 1.16 24.24 -16.45
C ILE A 373 1.05 24.82 -15.04
N VAL A 374 1.28 26.13 -14.91
CA VAL A 374 1.22 26.84 -13.62
C VAL A 374 0.21 27.97 -13.68
N TYR A 375 -0.71 28.01 -12.72
CA TYR A 375 -1.68 29.07 -12.48
C TYR A 375 -1.25 29.87 -11.25
N ASP A 376 -0.57 31.00 -11.46
CA ASP A 376 -0.01 31.87 -10.40
C ASP A 376 -0.67 33.26 -10.35
N ASN A 377 -1.73 33.47 -11.14
CA ASN A 377 -2.42 34.75 -11.28
C ASN A 377 -3.92 34.69 -10.96
N LEU A 378 -4.48 33.50 -10.75
CA LEU A 378 -5.85 33.27 -10.33
C LEU A 378 -5.88 33.07 -8.81
N LEU A 379 -5.88 34.20 -8.09
CA LEU A 379 -5.84 34.26 -6.63
C LEU A 379 -7.09 34.96 -6.10
N GLU A 380 -7.89 34.23 -5.33
CA GLU A 380 -9.13 34.76 -4.75
C GLU A 380 -8.98 35.00 -3.24
N PRO A 381 -9.67 36.01 -2.66
CA PRO A 381 -9.72 36.15 -1.21
C PRO A 381 -10.27 34.89 -0.54
N TYR A 382 -9.57 34.42 0.48
CA TYR A 382 -9.94 33.23 1.25
C TYR A 382 -10.21 33.60 2.72
N ASP A 383 -11.38 33.20 3.22
CA ASP A 383 -11.76 33.36 4.63
C ASP A 383 -11.52 32.05 5.38
N SER A 384 -10.42 31.98 6.13
CA SER A 384 -10.06 30.83 6.94
C SER A 384 -10.65 30.88 8.36
N SER A 385 -11.58 31.78 8.67
CA SER A 385 -12.11 31.94 10.04
C SER A 385 -12.91 30.74 10.54
N GLY A 386 -13.44 29.92 9.62
CA GLY A 386 -14.11 28.65 9.92
C GLY A 386 -13.19 27.43 9.89
N ASP A 387 -11.94 27.59 9.46
CA ASP A 387 -11.00 26.47 9.37
C ASP A 387 -10.40 26.14 10.74
N THR A 388 -10.13 24.85 10.96
CA THR A 388 -9.28 24.43 12.08
C THR A 388 -7.82 24.75 11.74
N SER A 389 -7.08 25.32 12.68
CA SER A 389 -5.66 25.68 12.50
C SER A 389 -4.74 24.71 13.25
N ASN A 390 -3.52 24.52 12.74
CA ASN A 390 -2.46 23.82 13.46
C ASN A 390 -1.89 24.61 14.66
N GLY A 391 -2.26 25.89 14.81
CA GLY A 391 -1.85 26.76 15.92
C GLY A 391 -0.42 27.29 15.84
N VAL A 392 0.31 27.01 14.76
CA VAL A 392 1.71 27.43 14.55
C VAL A 392 1.83 28.34 13.33
N GLU A 393 1.25 27.93 12.21
CA GLU A 393 1.28 28.66 10.94
C GLU A 393 -0.10 29.26 10.63
N THR A 394 -0.10 30.37 9.91
CA THR A 394 -1.34 31.02 9.45
C THR A 394 -1.73 30.45 8.09
N ILE A 395 -3.00 30.10 7.94
CA ILE A 395 -3.59 29.75 6.63
C ILE A 395 -3.57 31.01 5.74
N PRO A 396 -2.99 30.96 4.52
CA PRO A 396 -2.98 32.10 3.62
C PRO A 396 -4.39 32.62 3.32
N ASN A 397 -4.58 33.94 3.32
CA ASN A 397 -5.86 34.59 3.02
C ASN A 397 -6.15 34.72 1.51
N LEU A 398 -5.38 34.01 0.69
CA LEU A 398 -5.56 33.88 -0.75
C LEU A 398 -5.69 32.40 -1.07
N LEU A 399 -6.55 32.09 -2.05
CA LEU A 399 -6.78 30.76 -2.57
C LEU A 399 -6.34 30.72 -4.03
N PRO A 400 -5.32 29.92 -4.39
CA PRO A 400 -4.98 29.72 -5.79
C PRO A 400 -5.95 28.76 -6.47
N SER A 401 -6.31 29.06 -7.71
CA SER A 401 -7.24 28.25 -8.51
C SER A 401 -6.76 28.08 -9.95
N ALA A 402 -7.25 27.04 -10.62
CA ALA A 402 -7.22 26.89 -12.08
C ALA A 402 -8.49 27.50 -12.71
N PRO A 403 -8.52 27.75 -14.03
CA PRO A 403 -9.69 28.26 -14.72
C PRO A 403 -10.94 27.37 -14.54
N ASP A 404 -12.06 27.98 -14.18
CA ASP A 404 -13.34 27.30 -13.94
C ASP A 404 -13.83 26.48 -15.14
N GLU A 405 -13.57 26.96 -16.37
CA GLU A 405 -13.94 26.28 -17.62
C GLU A 405 -13.23 24.94 -17.85
N LEU A 406 -12.19 24.64 -17.07
CA LEU A 406 -11.49 23.35 -17.09
C LEU A 406 -11.95 22.44 -15.95
N SER A 407 -12.69 22.96 -14.97
CA SER A 407 -13.08 22.24 -13.76
C SER A 407 -14.33 21.40 -13.97
N ARG A 408 -14.21 20.08 -13.85
CA ARG A 408 -15.38 19.20 -13.84
C ARG A 408 -16.36 19.55 -12.73
N PHE A 409 -15.86 19.82 -11.52
CA PHE A 409 -16.73 20.18 -10.39
C PHE A 409 -17.50 21.47 -10.68
N TYR A 410 -16.87 22.49 -11.27
CA TYR A 410 -17.55 23.73 -11.66
C TYR A 410 -18.66 23.46 -12.70
N HIS A 411 -18.36 22.65 -13.71
CA HIS A 411 -19.30 22.27 -14.74
C HIS A 411 -20.52 21.52 -14.17
N PHE A 412 -20.26 20.60 -13.24
CA PHE A 412 -21.29 19.88 -12.49
C PHE A 412 -22.11 20.82 -11.60
N SER A 413 -21.48 21.63 -10.74
CA SER A 413 -22.16 22.47 -9.75
C SER A 413 -23.02 23.56 -10.38
N ASN A 414 -22.63 24.03 -11.58
CA ASN A 414 -23.37 25.04 -12.33
C ASN A 414 -24.32 24.45 -13.38
N ASN A 415 -24.31 23.12 -13.55
CA ASN A 415 -25.16 22.40 -14.50
C ASN A 415 -25.04 22.94 -15.95
N ILE A 416 -23.80 23.14 -16.42
CA ILE A 416 -23.49 23.73 -17.73
C ILE A 416 -23.01 22.70 -18.77
N GLY A 417 -23.05 21.41 -18.45
CA GLY A 417 -22.55 20.33 -19.31
C GLY A 417 -21.03 20.13 -19.20
N PHE A 418 -20.48 19.09 -19.82
CA PHE A 418 -19.06 18.69 -19.70
C PHE A 418 -18.25 18.97 -20.98
N ASP A 419 -18.47 20.14 -21.59
CA ASP A 419 -17.75 20.59 -22.77
C ASP A 419 -16.56 21.46 -22.37
N TYR A 420 -15.35 20.89 -22.40
CA TYR A 420 -14.13 21.58 -21.95
C TYR A 420 -13.37 22.24 -23.11
N PRO A 421 -12.87 23.48 -22.92
CA PRO A 421 -11.94 24.10 -23.85
C PRO A 421 -10.70 23.23 -24.10
N GLY A 422 -10.42 22.92 -25.37
CA GLY A 422 -9.28 22.08 -25.75
C GLY A 422 -9.51 20.57 -25.61
N GLY A 423 -10.72 20.15 -25.22
CA GLY A 423 -11.13 18.74 -25.18
C GLY A 423 -10.96 18.07 -23.82
N LEU A 424 -11.35 16.80 -23.76
CA LEU A 424 -11.45 16.00 -22.53
C LEU A 424 -10.14 15.98 -21.71
N ASP A 425 -8.99 15.92 -22.38
CA ASP A 425 -7.67 15.84 -21.73
C ASP A 425 -7.21 17.16 -21.10
N LYS A 426 -7.89 18.27 -21.39
CA LYS A 426 -7.57 19.60 -20.81
C LYS A 426 -8.38 19.93 -19.57
N ARG A 427 -9.39 19.12 -19.24
CA ARG A 427 -10.13 19.25 -17.99
C ARG A 427 -9.25 18.85 -16.79
N PHE A 428 -9.68 19.26 -15.61
CA PHE A 428 -9.35 18.58 -14.37
C PHE A 428 -10.63 18.18 -13.62
N ASP A 429 -10.56 17.06 -12.93
CA ASP A 429 -11.67 16.42 -12.21
C ASP A 429 -11.66 16.81 -10.73
N MET A 430 -10.48 16.83 -10.10
CA MET A 430 -10.31 17.07 -8.67
C MET A 430 -9.17 18.04 -8.36
N TYR A 431 -9.29 18.74 -7.23
CA TYR A 431 -8.17 19.44 -6.61
C TYR A 431 -7.46 18.54 -5.59
N LEU A 432 -6.13 18.55 -5.59
CA LEU A 432 -5.36 18.20 -4.39
C LEU A 432 -5.01 19.51 -3.68
N TRP A 433 -5.65 19.79 -2.55
CA TRP A 433 -5.51 21.06 -1.85
C TRP A 433 -4.56 20.94 -0.66
N ALA A 434 -3.30 21.31 -0.88
CA ALA A 434 -2.27 21.42 0.14
C ALA A 434 -2.35 22.78 0.83
N THR A 435 -2.63 22.78 2.13
CA THR A 435 -2.91 24.02 2.88
C THR A 435 -1.88 24.25 4.00
N GLN A 436 -1.11 25.33 3.91
CA GLN A 436 -0.27 25.79 5.02
C GLN A 436 -1.14 26.18 6.23
N GLY A 437 -0.72 25.83 7.44
CA GLY A 437 -1.47 26.20 8.67
C GLY A 437 -2.71 25.37 8.97
N PHE A 438 -3.07 24.43 8.09
CA PHE A 438 -4.13 23.44 8.31
C PHE A 438 -3.65 22.33 9.26
N PRO A 439 -4.53 21.57 9.95
CA PRO A 439 -4.12 20.59 10.94
C PRO A 439 -3.18 19.53 10.35
N SER A 440 -2.21 19.09 11.16
CA SER A 440 -1.23 18.08 10.75
C SER A 440 -1.83 16.67 10.62
N ILE A 441 -3.01 16.43 11.19
CA ILE A 441 -3.76 15.17 11.09
C ILE A 441 -5.22 15.51 10.82
N GLY A 442 -5.85 14.80 9.89
CA GLY A 442 -7.21 15.03 9.40
C GLY A 442 -7.22 15.75 8.06
N GLY A 443 -8.36 15.66 7.37
CA GLY A 443 -8.56 16.26 6.07
C GLY A 443 -10.01 16.66 5.84
N CYS A 444 -10.29 17.07 4.61
CA CYS A 444 -11.64 17.15 4.06
C CYS A 444 -11.63 16.64 2.63
N GLY A 445 -12.65 15.88 2.25
CA GLY A 445 -12.72 15.26 0.93
C GLY A 445 -14.11 15.24 0.34
N GLY A 446 -14.17 15.06 -0.97
CA GLY A 446 -15.41 14.86 -1.70
C GLY A 446 -15.20 14.78 -3.20
N ASP A 447 -16.28 15.03 -3.94
CA ASP A 447 -16.32 15.03 -5.40
C ASP A 447 -15.62 16.24 -6.05
N TRP A 448 -15.10 17.18 -5.25
CA TRP A 448 -14.30 18.32 -5.68
C TRP A 448 -12.80 18.12 -5.46
N GLY A 449 -12.39 17.07 -4.74
CA GLY A 449 -11.00 16.81 -4.38
C GLY A 449 -10.77 16.59 -2.88
N GLN A 450 -9.50 16.63 -2.47
CA GLN A 450 -9.05 16.33 -1.10
C GLN A 450 -8.18 17.47 -0.56
N ARG A 451 -8.42 17.89 0.68
CA ARG A 451 -7.69 18.94 1.39
C ARG A 451 -7.03 18.40 2.65
N LEU A 452 -5.71 18.42 2.66
CA LEU A 452 -4.87 18.14 3.84
C LEU A 452 -3.87 19.30 4.02
N SER A 453 -3.13 19.29 5.12
CA SER A 453 -2.02 20.24 5.28
C SER A 453 -0.91 19.97 4.27
N ASP A 454 -0.15 21.02 3.93
CA ASP A 454 1.05 20.88 3.10
C ASP A 454 2.07 19.91 3.73
N ASP A 455 2.27 19.99 5.04
CA ASP A 455 3.10 19.04 5.80
C ASP A 455 2.58 17.61 5.72
N ALA A 456 1.26 17.39 5.76
CA ALA A 456 0.71 16.04 5.64
C ALA A 456 1.05 15.44 4.27
N TYR A 457 0.84 16.17 3.17
CA TYR A 457 1.21 15.69 1.84
C TYR A 457 2.71 15.45 1.70
N LEU A 458 3.54 16.38 2.16
CA LEU A 458 4.99 16.20 2.16
C LEU A 458 5.42 15.00 3.01
N ASN A 459 4.79 14.76 4.15
CA ASN A 459 5.07 13.58 4.98
C ASN A 459 4.66 12.28 4.29
N ILE A 460 3.50 12.24 3.64
CA ILE A 460 3.03 11.06 2.91
C ILE A 460 4.01 10.71 1.78
N ILE A 461 4.37 11.67 0.92
CA ILE A 461 5.29 11.38 -0.20
C ILE A 461 6.72 11.07 0.25
N ASN A 462 7.15 11.57 1.41
CA ASN A 462 8.51 11.30 1.92
C ASN A 462 8.61 10.00 2.73
N SER A 463 7.51 9.53 3.34
CA SER A 463 7.56 8.46 4.34
C SER A 463 6.40 7.47 4.32
N GLY A 464 5.42 7.64 3.42
CA GLY A 464 4.17 6.86 3.39
C GLY A 464 3.24 7.07 4.59
N PHE A 465 3.70 7.74 5.64
CA PHE A 465 2.95 7.94 6.87
C PHE A 465 1.74 8.86 6.64
N GLY A 466 0.57 8.43 7.10
CA GLY A 466 -0.66 9.21 7.04
C GLY A 466 -1.46 9.06 5.75
N ILE A 467 -1.09 8.16 4.84
CA ILE A 467 -1.83 7.90 3.59
C ILE A 467 -3.30 7.58 3.83
N HIS A 468 -3.62 6.85 4.90
CA HIS A 468 -4.99 6.52 5.31
C HIS A 468 -5.89 7.74 5.49
N VAL A 469 -5.34 8.93 5.79
CA VAL A 469 -6.12 10.17 5.84
C VAL A 469 -6.55 10.56 4.42
N LEU A 470 -5.65 10.53 3.45
CA LEU A 470 -5.98 10.79 2.04
C LEU A 470 -6.98 9.73 1.50
N GLU A 471 -6.76 8.46 1.80
CA GLU A 471 -7.66 7.38 1.39
C GLU A 471 -9.07 7.53 2.00
N HIS A 472 -9.14 7.97 3.26
CA HIS A 472 -10.41 8.31 3.92
C HIS A 472 -11.11 9.46 3.19
N GLU A 473 -10.40 10.56 2.90
CA GLU A 473 -10.98 11.70 2.18
C GLU A 473 -11.43 11.33 0.75
N LEU A 474 -10.72 10.39 0.09
CA LEU A 474 -11.13 9.84 -1.20
C LEU A 474 -12.40 9.00 -1.09
N GLY A 475 -12.60 8.29 0.02
CA GLY A 475 -13.83 7.54 0.28
C GLY A 475 -15.08 8.42 0.18
N HIS A 476 -15.03 9.66 0.67
CA HIS A 476 -16.12 10.63 0.48
C HIS A 476 -16.39 10.95 -0.99
N GLY A 477 -15.35 11.00 -1.83
CA GLY A 477 -15.48 11.16 -3.27
C GLY A 477 -16.25 10.01 -3.94
N PHE A 478 -16.15 8.79 -3.41
CA PHE A 478 -16.98 7.65 -3.84
C PHE A 478 -18.40 7.66 -3.26
N GLY A 479 -18.75 8.64 -2.42
CA GLY A 479 -20.04 8.76 -1.77
C GLY A 479 -20.14 7.99 -0.43
N LEU A 480 -19.00 7.57 0.13
CA LEU A 480 -18.93 6.93 1.44
C LEU A 480 -19.03 7.98 2.55
N THR A 481 -19.67 7.63 3.66
CA THR A 481 -20.00 8.56 4.76
C THR A 481 -19.13 8.32 5.98
N ASP A 482 -18.87 9.38 6.73
CA ASP A 482 -18.16 9.33 8.02
C ASP A 482 -18.92 8.56 9.11
N PHE A 483 -18.23 8.06 10.15
CA PHE A 483 -18.88 7.43 11.31
C PHE A 483 -18.45 8.06 12.66
N TYR A 484 -18.93 9.26 12.98
CA TYR A 484 -18.58 9.98 14.23
C TYR A 484 -19.49 9.71 15.43
N GLY A 485 -20.70 9.20 15.19
CA GLY A 485 -21.70 8.92 16.23
C GLY A 485 -21.57 7.53 16.85
N GLY A 486 -22.37 7.29 17.89
CA GLY A 486 -22.48 5.97 18.53
C GLY A 486 -23.18 4.93 17.67
N GLU A 487 -23.15 3.68 18.11
CA GLU A 487 -23.79 2.55 17.44
C GLU A 487 -25.28 2.83 17.14
N GLY A 488 -25.67 2.74 15.86
CA GLY A 488 -27.05 2.92 15.41
C GLY A 488 -27.55 4.37 15.41
N GLU A 489 -26.72 5.35 15.75
CA GLU A 489 -27.10 6.77 15.73
C GLU A 489 -27.09 7.36 14.31
N LYS A 490 -27.77 8.49 14.11
CA LYS A 490 -27.90 9.16 12.80
C LYS A 490 -26.55 9.44 12.11
N GLY A 491 -25.53 9.82 12.89
CA GLY A 491 -24.16 10.04 12.40
C GLY A 491 -23.19 8.92 12.77
N GLY A 492 -23.70 7.78 13.22
CA GLY A 492 -22.93 6.69 13.79
C GLY A 492 -22.73 5.49 12.87
N PHE A 493 -22.12 4.46 13.42
CA PHE A 493 -21.79 3.21 12.74
C PHE A 493 -22.92 2.17 12.87
N PRO A 494 -22.99 1.16 11.99
CA PRO A 494 -24.05 0.16 12.00
C PRO A 494 -24.15 -0.60 13.34
N PRO A 495 -25.37 -1.00 13.76
CA PRO A 495 -25.55 -1.91 14.88
C PRO A 495 -24.74 -3.20 14.68
N GLY A 496 -23.98 -3.60 15.71
CA GLY A 496 -23.01 -4.69 15.67
C GLY A 496 -21.60 -4.28 15.23
N GLY A 497 -21.37 -3.01 14.89
CA GLY A 497 -20.06 -2.53 14.43
C GLY A 497 -19.74 -2.95 12.99
N PHE A 498 -18.45 -3.02 12.68
CA PHE A 498 -17.94 -3.46 11.39
C PHE A 498 -17.58 -4.95 11.45
N PRO A 499 -18.37 -5.85 10.83
CA PRO A 499 -18.02 -7.27 10.70
C PRO A 499 -16.75 -7.45 9.85
N GLY A 500 -16.09 -8.61 9.95
CA GLY A 500 -14.83 -8.89 9.23
C GLY A 500 -13.54 -8.71 10.04
N GLY A 501 -13.64 -8.34 11.32
CA GLY A 501 -12.50 -8.32 12.26
C GLY A 501 -11.61 -7.07 12.21
N GLU A 502 -11.81 -6.18 11.25
CA GLU A 502 -11.20 -4.84 11.16
C GLU A 502 -12.30 -3.76 11.18
N ASN A 503 -11.98 -2.56 11.69
CA ASN A 503 -12.92 -1.42 11.61
C ASN A 503 -12.87 -0.78 10.21
N SER A 504 -13.86 0.04 9.86
CA SER A 504 -13.88 0.79 8.60
C SER A 504 -12.91 1.98 8.61
N LEU A 505 -12.19 2.18 7.50
CA LEU A 505 -11.41 3.39 7.24
C LEU A 505 -12.27 4.65 7.34
N MET A 506 -13.54 4.57 6.96
CA MET A 506 -14.50 5.68 7.02
C MET A 506 -14.95 6.02 8.45
N MET A 507 -14.55 5.23 9.46
CA MET A 507 -14.53 5.69 10.84
C MET A 507 -13.12 6.23 11.13
N ALA A 508 -12.99 7.56 11.02
CA ALA A 508 -11.70 8.25 11.09
C ALA A 508 -10.84 7.79 12.30
N GLY A 509 -9.61 7.35 12.00
CA GLY A 509 -8.64 6.88 13.00
C GLY A 509 -8.86 5.46 13.53
N SER A 510 -9.89 4.74 13.05
CA SER A 510 -10.17 3.37 13.48
C SER A 510 -9.46 2.29 12.66
N ALA A 511 -9.00 2.65 11.44
CA ALA A 511 -8.18 1.83 10.56
C ALA A 511 -7.09 2.69 9.89
N SER A 512 -5.99 2.04 9.50
CA SER A 512 -4.81 2.65 8.87
C SER A 512 -4.65 2.28 7.39
N LYS A 513 -5.67 1.69 6.79
CA LYS A 513 -5.75 1.23 5.39
C LYS A 513 -7.21 1.08 4.98
N ILE A 514 -7.48 1.02 3.67
CA ILE A 514 -8.74 0.52 3.12
C ILE A 514 -8.89 -0.95 3.52
N THR A 515 -9.95 -1.28 4.26
CA THR A 515 -10.20 -2.65 4.76
C THR A 515 -11.08 -3.46 3.81
N ASP A 516 -11.19 -4.76 4.05
CA ASP A 516 -12.11 -5.62 3.31
C ASP A 516 -13.57 -5.15 3.47
N PHE A 517 -13.94 -4.64 4.65
CA PHE A 517 -15.26 -4.06 4.88
C PHE A 517 -15.47 -2.82 3.99
N ASP A 518 -14.48 -1.93 3.92
CA ASP A 518 -14.54 -0.73 3.07
C ASP A 518 -14.64 -1.09 1.58
N SER A 519 -13.92 -2.13 1.15
CA SER A 519 -13.98 -2.62 -0.24
C SER A 519 -15.37 -3.10 -0.62
N TRP A 520 -16.06 -3.82 0.28
CA TRP A 520 -17.42 -4.26 0.06
C TRP A 520 -18.42 -3.11 0.16
N MET A 521 -18.14 -2.10 0.99
CA MET A 521 -18.95 -0.88 1.03
C MET A 521 -18.87 -0.12 -0.30
N LEU A 522 -17.67 0.01 -0.89
CA LEU A 522 -17.46 0.59 -2.22
C LEU A 522 -18.22 -0.18 -3.31
N ARG A 523 -18.05 -1.51 -3.34
CA ARG A 523 -18.77 -2.42 -4.26
C ARG A 523 -20.29 -2.30 -4.11
N TYR A 524 -20.77 -2.26 -2.88
CA TYR A 524 -22.19 -2.11 -2.59
C TYR A 524 -22.74 -0.79 -3.16
N VAL A 525 -22.00 0.31 -3.02
CA VAL A 525 -22.37 1.59 -3.64
C VAL A 525 -22.45 1.46 -5.16
N TRP A 526 -21.41 0.89 -5.80
CA TRP A 526 -21.42 0.66 -7.26
C TRP A 526 -22.66 -0.11 -7.71
N SER A 527 -22.97 -1.23 -7.06
CA SER A 527 -24.15 -2.06 -7.37
C SER A 527 -25.47 -1.29 -7.30
N LYS A 528 -25.57 -0.29 -6.41
CA LYS A 528 -26.79 0.51 -6.27
C LYS A 528 -26.93 1.58 -7.34
N ILE A 529 -25.82 2.10 -7.87
CA ILE A 529 -25.83 3.25 -8.77
C ILE A 529 -25.58 2.91 -10.24
N LYS A 530 -24.91 1.79 -10.55
CA LYS A 530 -24.45 1.41 -11.91
C LYS A 530 -25.57 1.35 -12.95
N ASP A 531 -26.76 0.94 -12.52
CA ASP A 531 -27.94 0.77 -13.38
C ASP A 531 -28.91 1.95 -13.29
N GLU A 532 -28.52 3.05 -12.62
CA GLU A 532 -29.32 4.26 -12.60
C GLU A 532 -29.45 4.87 -14.00
N SER A 533 -30.70 5.01 -14.44
CA SER A 533 -31.02 5.54 -15.77
C SER A 533 -30.33 6.89 -16.02
N GLY A 534 -29.57 6.93 -17.12
CA GLY A 534 -28.88 8.13 -17.60
C GLY A 534 -27.66 8.55 -16.78
N ARG A 535 -27.15 7.72 -15.86
CA ARG A 535 -25.98 8.10 -15.04
C ARG A 535 -24.64 7.86 -15.74
N PHE A 536 -24.48 6.70 -16.37
CA PHE A 536 -23.24 6.25 -17.02
C PHE A 536 -23.41 6.01 -18.55
N SER A 537 -24.41 6.64 -19.17
CA SER A 537 -24.82 6.45 -20.57
C SER A 537 -24.37 7.57 -21.49
#